data_AF-A0A1E3WC20-F1
#
_entry.id   AF-A0A1E3WC20-F1
#
_cell.length_a   1.000
_cell.length_b   1.000
_cell.length_c   1.000
_cell.angle_alpha   90.00
_cell.angle_beta   90.00
_cell.angle_gamma   90.00
#
_symmetry.space_group_name_H-M   'P 1'
#
loop_
_entity.id
_entity.type
_entity.pdbx_description
1 polymer ?
#
loop_
_entity_poly.entity_id
_entity_poly.type
_entity_poly.pdbx_seq_one_letter_code
_entity_poly.pdbx_strand_id
1 'polypeptide(L)'
;MTGLALVVSVPLSALLTLLAAPDQWVGFFALLVAMTFASGVVRLRLAELQAEQNASRYFMIEVARAILSLGASLALVALVEPTFMALSAGFVGANIAVALVCLLSFAPDLPRMALDRTVVKSILSYAGPIVPLTALQALIPLTERYVIQFVAGPAAVGIYAAVQNLVQQPISMLASAVALSAFPIIMRSAETEGHPGAQSRMREAGAYLLALGLPAVAGIIALRSEIVSVVLGEEFRAGAIAIVPWVAVTALLVNLKYHYFDVAFHVTRRVLVQLATLLRRRSLRRR
;
A
#
# COMPACT_ATOMS: atom_id res chain seq x y z
N MET A 1 0.80 -12.52 -6.00
CA MET A 1 1.73 -11.53 -5.40
C MET A 1 1.96 -11.79 -3.91
N THR A 2 0.92 -12.09 -3.13
CA THR A 2 0.98 -12.34 -1.68
C THR A 2 1.91 -13.50 -1.27
N GLY A 3 1.89 -14.64 -1.97
CA GLY A 3 2.75 -15.79 -1.63
C GLY A 3 4.26 -15.57 -1.84
N LEU A 4 4.66 -14.92 -2.94
CA LEU A 4 6.06 -14.54 -3.18
C LEU A 4 6.50 -13.41 -2.25
N ALA A 5 5.62 -12.45 -1.97
CA ALA A 5 5.87 -11.40 -0.99
C ALA A 5 6.06 -11.99 0.42
N LEU A 6 5.32 -13.04 0.80
CA LEU A 6 5.50 -13.78 2.05
C LEU A 6 6.87 -14.47 2.13
N VAL A 7 7.30 -15.12 1.06
CA VAL A 7 8.62 -15.80 1.00
C VAL A 7 9.78 -14.80 1.17
N VAL A 8 9.62 -13.56 0.69
CA VAL A 8 10.63 -12.49 0.87
C VAL A 8 10.45 -11.75 2.21
N SER A 9 9.22 -11.58 2.68
CA SER A 9 8.92 -10.85 3.91
C SER A 9 9.23 -11.65 5.17
N VAL A 10 9.22 -12.98 5.12
CA VAL A 10 9.61 -13.85 6.25
C VAL A 10 11.10 -13.69 6.62
N PRO A 11 12.07 -13.85 5.70
CA PRO A 11 13.49 -13.64 6.02
C PRO A 11 13.79 -12.16 6.32
N LEU A 12 13.09 -11.22 5.68
CA LEU A 12 13.24 -9.79 6.00
C LEU A 12 12.68 -9.46 7.40
N SER A 13 11.53 -10.05 7.78
CA SER A 13 10.98 -9.92 9.13
C SER A 13 11.90 -10.55 10.16
N ALA A 14 12.51 -11.70 9.87
CA ALA A 14 13.54 -12.28 10.72
C ALA A 14 14.73 -11.33 10.88
N LEU A 15 15.28 -10.80 9.79
CA LEU A 15 16.41 -9.86 9.81
C LEU A 15 16.10 -8.57 10.57
N LEU A 16 14.85 -8.09 10.51
CA LEU A 16 14.40 -6.92 11.26
C LEU A 16 14.17 -7.24 12.74
N THR A 17 13.70 -8.46 13.08
CA THR A 17 13.63 -8.90 14.47
C THR A 17 15.04 -8.98 15.04
N LEU A 18 15.92 -9.82 14.44
CA LEU A 18 17.33 -9.49 14.15
C LEU A 18 17.91 -8.30 14.94
N LEU A 19 17.67 -7.15 14.34
CA LEU A 19 18.34 -5.90 14.63
C LEU A 19 17.59 -5.05 15.67
N ALA A 20 16.29 -5.27 15.86
CA ALA A 20 15.44 -4.35 16.62
C ALA A 20 15.24 -4.73 18.10
N ALA A 21 15.19 -6.03 18.44
CA ALA A 21 14.88 -6.46 19.82
C ALA A 21 15.42 -7.86 20.18
N PRO A 22 16.73 -8.05 20.40
CA PRO A 22 17.37 -9.36 20.63
C PRO A 22 16.68 -10.23 21.69
N ASP A 23 16.13 -9.63 22.74
CA ASP A 23 15.58 -10.33 23.90
C ASP A 23 14.14 -10.89 23.69
N GLN A 24 13.42 -10.48 22.62
CA GLN A 24 12.02 -10.87 22.39
C GLN A 24 11.67 -11.27 20.95
N TRP A 25 12.63 -11.78 20.18
CA TRP A 25 12.40 -12.05 18.76
C TRP A 25 11.27 -12.98 18.43
N VAL A 26 11.03 -14.02 19.23
CA VAL A 26 10.05 -15.05 18.85
C VAL A 26 8.65 -14.46 18.79
N GLY A 27 8.28 -13.64 19.79
CA GLY A 27 6.99 -12.95 19.83
C GLY A 27 6.86 -11.90 18.71
N PHE A 28 7.90 -11.09 18.51
CA PHE A 28 7.87 -10.05 17.48
C PHE A 28 7.85 -10.63 16.05
N PHE A 29 8.61 -11.70 15.82
CA PHE A 29 8.64 -12.42 14.54
C PHE A 29 7.28 -13.06 14.23
N ALA A 30 6.67 -13.74 15.21
CA ALA A 30 5.34 -14.34 15.03
C ALA A 30 4.28 -13.28 14.68
N LEU A 31 4.31 -12.12 15.36
CA LEU A 31 3.40 -10.99 15.08
C LEU A 31 3.62 -10.42 13.67
N LEU A 32 4.87 -10.25 13.23
CA LEU A 32 5.18 -9.75 11.89
C LEU A 32 4.74 -10.71 10.79
N VAL A 33 4.98 -12.01 10.95
CA VAL A 33 4.53 -13.03 9.99
C VAL A 33 3.01 -13.07 9.93
N ALA A 34 2.33 -13.05 11.08
CA ALA A 34 0.88 -13.04 11.13
C ALA A 34 0.29 -11.77 10.48
N MET A 35 0.88 -10.61 10.76
CA MET A 35 0.45 -9.33 10.18
C MET A 35 0.65 -9.28 8.66
N THR A 36 1.80 -9.76 8.16
CA THR A 36 2.09 -9.78 6.72
C THR A 36 1.14 -10.72 5.99
N PHE A 37 0.86 -11.90 6.56
CA PHE A 37 -0.12 -12.83 6.02
C PHE A 37 -1.53 -12.24 6.01
N ALA A 38 -2.00 -11.72 7.15
CA ALA A 38 -3.32 -11.09 7.28
C ALA A 38 -3.49 -9.93 6.28
N SER A 39 -2.48 -9.07 6.17
CA SER A 39 -2.45 -7.97 5.21
C SER A 39 -2.52 -8.46 3.77
N GLY A 40 -1.90 -9.60 3.46
CA GLY A 40 -1.96 -10.22 2.15
C GLY A 40 -3.37 -10.67 1.78
N VAL A 41 -4.07 -11.34 2.69
CA VAL A 41 -5.46 -11.81 2.50
C VAL A 41 -6.41 -10.64 2.28
N VAL A 42 -6.32 -9.61 3.12
CA VAL A 42 -7.16 -8.40 2.99
C VAL A 42 -6.89 -7.70 1.65
N ARG A 43 -5.61 -7.54 1.26
CA ARG A 43 -5.27 -6.94 -0.05
C ARG A 43 -5.83 -7.73 -1.23
N LEU A 44 -5.87 -9.06 -1.15
CA LEU A 44 -6.47 -9.89 -2.20
C LEU A 44 -7.96 -9.59 -2.35
N ARG A 45 -8.69 -9.55 -1.23
CA ARG A 45 -10.12 -9.24 -1.23
C ARG A 45 -10.42 -7.82 -1.73
N LEU A 46 -9.60 -6.84 -1.33
CA LEU A 46 -9.74 -5.47 -1.81
C LEU A 46 -9.44 -5.36 -3.31
N ALA A 47 -8.44 -6.09 -3.82
CA ALA A 47 -8.12 -6.10 -5.25
C ALA A 47 -9.25 -6.73 -6.09
N GLU A 48 -9.89 -7.78 -5.58
CA GLU A 48 -11.08 -8.37 -6.19
C GLU A 48 -12.25 -7.38 -6.23
N LEU A 49 -12.60 -6.77 -5.09
CA LEU A 49 -13.67 -5.77 -5.00
C LEU A 49 -13.39 -4.54 -5.87
N GLN A 50 -12.12 -4.15 -6.00
CA GLN A 50 -11.70 -3.10 -6.92
C GLN A 50 -11.88 -3.50 -8.39
N ALA A 51 -11.58 -4.75 -8.74
CA ALA A 51 -11.80 -5.27 -10.09
C ALA A 51 -13.30 -5.36 -10.44
N GLU A 52 -14.15 -5.68 -9.45
CA GLU A 52 -15.62 -5.68 -9.57
C GLU A 52 -16.24 -4.27 -9.50
N GLN A 53 -15.43 -3.22 -9.27
CA GLN A 53 -15.89 -1.84 -9.03
C GLN A 53 -16.89 -1.70 -7.87
N ASN A 54 -16.82 -2.59 -6.86
CA ASN A 54 -17.71 -2.57 -5.70
C ASN A 54 -17.14 -1.69 -4.57
N ALA A 55 -17.20 -0.37 -4.77
CA ALA A 55 -16.65 0.62 -3.84
C ALA A 55 -17.27 0.55 -2.43
N SER A 56 -18.53 0.15 -2.31
CA SER A 56 -19.24 0.07 -1.02
C SER A 56 -18.64 -0.99 -0.10
N ARG A 57 -18.44 -2.22 -0.61
CA ARG A 57 -17.81 -3.29 0.18
C ARG A 57 -16.34 -3.02 0.46
N TYR A 58 -15.62 -2.42 -0.49
CA TYR A 58 -14.25 -1.97 -0.29
C TYR A 58 -14.18 -1.00 0.90
N PHE A 59 -15.04 0.03 0.89
CA PHE A 59 -15.11 1.05 1.93
C PHE A 59 -15.47 0.44 3.29
N MET A 60 -16.48 -0.44 3.35
CA MET A 60 -16.89 -1.09 4.58
C MET A 60 -15.76 -1.90 5.23
N ILE A 61 -14.95 -2.61 4.43
CA ILE A 61 -13.80 -3.37 4.95
C ILE A 61 -12.72 -2.43 5.50
N GLU A 62 -12.35 -1.37 4.78
CA GLU A 62 -11.35 -0.40 5.25
C GLU A 62 -11.81 0.34 6.52
N VAL A 63 -13.08 0.75 6.58
CA VAL A 63 -13.65 1.40 7.77
C VAL A 63 -13.71 0.44 8.96
N ALA A 64 -14.20 -0.78 8.75
CA ALA A 64 -14.23 -1.80 9.81
C ALA A 64 -12.82 -2.08 10.34
N ARG A 65 -11.83 -2.18 9.44
CA ARG A 65 -10.42 -2.37 9.79
C ARG A 65 -9.88 -1.21 10.61
N ALA A 66 -10.14 0.04 10.21
CA ALA A 66 -9.70 1.22 10.95
C ALA A 66 -10.32 1.24 12.36
N ILE A 67 -11.64 1.08 12.47
CA ILE A 67 -12.36 1.11 13.76
C ILE A 67 -11.91 -0.04 14.67
N LEU A 68 -11.84 -1.27 14.15
CA LEU A 68 -11.40 -2.43 14.94
C LEU A 68 -9.95 -2.30 15.38
N SER A 69 -9.06 -1.82 14.50
CA SER A 69 -7.66 -1.64 14.85
C SER A 69 -7.47 -0.60 15.95
N LEU A 70 -8.13 0.55 15.85
CA LEU A 70 -8.09 1.58 16.88
C LEU A 70 -8.73 1.10 18.19
N GLY A 71 -9.93 0.51 18.11
CA GLY A 71 -10.67 0.02 19.27
C GLY A 71 -9.93 -1.09 20.02
N ALA A 72 -9.40 -2.09 19.31
CA ALA A 72 -8.64 -3.18 19.91
C ALA A 72 -7.31 -2.70 20.51
N SER A 73 -6.60 -1.80 19.82
CA SER A 73 -5.37 -1.19 20.33
C SER A 73 -5.61 -0.41 21.62
N LEU A 74 -6.65 0.43 21.68
CA LEU A 74 -6.97 1.19 22.89
C LEU A 74 -7.47 0.30 24.03
N ALA A 75 -8.32 -0.69 23.72
CA ALA A 75 -8.84 -1.62 24.72
C ALA A 75 -7.73 -2.43 25.40
N LEU A 76 -6.75 -2.93 24.63
CA LEU A 76 -5.63 -3.69 25.20
C LEU A 76 -4.68 -2.84 26.03
N VAL A 77 -4.44 -1.59 25.62
CA VAL A 77 -3.67 -0.62 26.41
C VAL A 77 -4.34 -0.34 27.76
N ALA A 78 -5.68 -0.25 27.78
CA ALA A 78 -6.43 -0.01 29.01
C ALA A 78 -6.50 -1.22 29.96
N LEU A 79 -6.44 -2.46 29.43
CA LEU A 79 -6.65 -3.69 30.21
C LEU A 79 -5.36 -4.33 30.77
N VAL A 80 -4.24 -4.21 30.06
CA VAL A 80 -3.01 -4.93 30.42
C VAL A 80 -1.98 -4.00 31.05
N GLU A 81 -1.50 -3.00 30.29
CA GLU A 81 -0.61 -1.91 30.70
C GLU A 81 -0.27 -1.07 29.45
N PRO A 82 0.05 0.23 29.58
CA PRO A 82 0.40 1.10 28.45
C PRO A 82 1.83 0.82 27.96
N THR A 83 1.98 -0.32 27.28
CA THR A 83 3.21 -0.74 26.63
C THR A 83 3.04 -0.77 25.11
N PHE A 84 4.14 -0.56 24.40
CA PHE A 84 4.21 -0.68 22.93
C PHE A 84 3.70 -2.04 22.42
N MET A 85 3.91 -3.10 23.19
CA MET A 85 3.45 -4.46 22.86
C MET A 85 1.93 -4.59 22.91
N ALA A 86 1.27 -4.01 23.93
CA ALA A 86 -0.19 -4.03 24.02
C ALA A 86 -0.84 -3.31 22.83
N LEU A 87 -0.30 -2.14 22.46
CA LEU A 87 -0.78 -1.37 21.30
C LEU A 87 -0.61 -2.16 19.99
N SER A 88 0.58 -2.75 19.79
CA SER A 88 0.92 -3.52 18.59
C SER A 88 0.12 -4.81 18.49
N ALA A 89 -0.08 -5.53 19.61
CA ALA A 89 -0.86 -6.74 19.66
C ALA A 89 -2.33 -6.48 19.30
N GLY A 90 -2.92 -5.39 19.79
CA GLY A 90 -4.29 -5.01 19.42
C GLY A 90 -4.45 -4.66 17.96
N PHE A 91 -3.47 -3.94 17.39
CA PHE A 91 -3.47 -3.62 15.98
C PHE A 91 -3.37 -4.88 15.11
N VAL A 92 -2.44 -5.78 15.44
CA VAL A 92 -2.24 -7.05 14.71
C VAL A 92 -3.45 -7.97 14.86
N GLY A 93 -4.00 -8.11 16.07
CA GLY A 93 -5.18 -8.93 16.34
C GLY A 93 -6.40 -8.49 15.55
N ALA A 94 -6.67 -7.18 15.49
CA ALA A 94 -7.75 -6.63 14.68
C ALA A 94 -7.56 -6.90 13.18
N ASN A 95 -6.33 -6.75 12.68
CA ASN A 95 -6.01 -7.05 11.28
C ASN A 95 -6.21 -8.53 10.94
N ILE A 96 -5.85 -9.44 11.87
CA ILE A 96 -6.07 -10.89 11.71
C ILE A 96 -7.58 -11.19 11.70
N ALA A 97 -8.36 -10.57 12.58
CA ALA A 97 -9.81 -10.76 12.62
C ALA A 97 -10.48 -10.36 11.29
N VAL A 98 -10.11 -9.19 10.74
CA VAL A 98 -10.61 -8.74 9.43
C VAL A 98 -10.15 -9.67 8.31
N ALA A 99 -8.90 -10.12 8.35
CA ALA A 99 -8.38 -11.08 7.39
C ALA A 99 -9.14 -12.42 7.42
N LEU A 100 -9.50 -12.90 8.62
CA LEU A 100 -10.30 -14.12 8.79
C LEU A 100 -11.69 -13.96 8.16
N VAL A 101 -12.37 -12.83 8.40
CA VAL A 101 -13.67 -12.54 7.78
C VAL A 101 -13.56 -12.48 6.25
N CYS A 102 -12.49 -11.88 5.72
CA CYS A 102 -12.21 -11.87 4.29
C CYS A 102 -11.96 -13.29 3.75
N LEU A 103 -11.25 -14.13 4.50
CA LEU A 103 -10.95 -15.51 4.12
C LEU A 103 -12.21 -16.39 4.11
N LEU A 104 -13.12 -16.19 5.07
CA LEU A 104 -14.42 -16.86 5.10
C LEU A 104 -15.28 -16.52 3.88
N SER A 105 -15.10 -15.33 3.29
CA SER A 105 -15.79 -14.97 2.05
C SER A 105 -15.33 -15.79 0.84
N PHE A 106 -14.12 -16.37 0.89
CA PHE A 106 -13.60 -17.26 -0.16
C PHE A 106 -13.90 -18.75 0.09
N ALA A 107 -14.36 -19.12 1.29
CA ALA A 107 -14.72 -20.49 1.65
C ALA A 107 -15.71 -21.18 0.68
N PRO A 108 -16.78 -20.52 0.17
CA PRO A 108 -17.71 -21.17 -0.75
C PRO A 108 -17.11 -21.49 -2.13
N ASP A 109 -16.08 -20.77 -2.56
CA ASP A 109 -15.43 -20.97 -3.86
C ASP A 109 -14.21 -21.91 -3.80
N LEU A 110 -13.69 -22.17 -2.60
CA LEU A 110 -12.58 -23.09 -2.34
C LEU A 110 -12.75 -24.50 -2.97
N PRO A 111 -13.92 -25.17 -2.88
CA PRO A 111 -14.09 -26.50 -3.50
C PRO A 111 -14.11 -26.46 -5.04
N ARG A 112 -14.29 -25.29 -5.65
CA ARG A 112 -14.26 -25.11 -7.11
C ARG A 112 -12.89 -24.66 -7.62
N MET A 113 -11.94 -24.39 -6.71
CA MET A 113 -10.64 -23.83 -7.05
C MET A 113 -9.69 -24.94 -7.55
N ALA A 114 -9.76 -25.23 -8.84
CA ALA A 114 -8.75 -26.06 -9.50
C ALA A 114 -7.46 -25.24 -9.71
N LEU A 115 -6.34 -25.75 -9.20
CA LEU A 115 -5.01 -25.18 -9.46
C LEU A 115 -4.62 -25.41 -10.92
N ASP A 116 -4.99 -24.49 -11.80
CA ASP A 116 -4.48 -24.48 -13.17
C ASP A 116 -3.02 -24.00 -13.15
N ARG A 117 -2.10 -24.94 -13.40
CA ARG A 117 -0.65 -24.68 -13.49
C ARG A 117 -0.34 -23.58 -14.52
N THR A 118 -1.15 -23.43 -15.56
CA THR A 118 -1.00 -22.40 -16.60
C THR A 118 -1.24 -21.02 -16.02
N VAL A 119 -2.33 -20.86 -15.27
CA VAL A 119 -2.68 -19.60 -14.59
C VAL A 119 -1.65 -19.27 -13.52
N VAL A 120 -1.25 -20.25 -12.71
CA VAL A 120 -0.20 -20.05 -11.68
C VAL A 120 1.11 -19.61 -12.31
N LYS A 121 1.54 -20.24 -13.41
CA LYS A 121 2.77 -19.86 -14.12
C LYS A 121 2.67 -18.45 -14.70
N SER A 122 1.51 -18.06 -15.22
CA SER A 122 1.25 -16.69 -15.71
C SER A 122 1.32 -15.65 -14.58
N ILE A 123 0.74 -15.97 -13.41
CA ILE A 123 0.82 -15.10 -12.23
C ILE A 123 2.27 -14.99 -11.74
N LEU A 124 3.02 -16.10 -11.69
CA LEU A 124 4.43 -16.08 -11.27
C LEU A 124 5.33 -15.35 -12.26
N SER A 125 5.13 -15.49 -13.58
CA SER A 125 5.93 -14.77 -14.57
C SER A 125 5.64 -13.26 -14.57
N TYR A 126 4.40 -12.87 -14.25
CA TYR A 126 4.02 -11.48 -14.05
C TYR A 126 4.57 -10.91 -12.72
N ALA A 127 4.39 -11.64 -11.62
CA ALA A 127 4.77 -11.19 -10.28
C ALA A 127 6.28 -11.29 -10.01
N GLY A 128 6.97 -12.27 -10.62
CA GLY A 128 8.39 -12.54 -10.44
C GLY A 128 9.29 -11.30 -10.58
N PRO A 129 9.19 -10.49 -11.65
CA PRO A 129 9.97 -9.26 -11.78
C PRO A 129 9.46 -8.11 -10.90
N ILE A 130 8.18 -8.09 -10.54
CA ILE A 130 7.58 -7.01 -9.75
C ILE A 130 7.96 -7.13 -8.28
N VAL A 131 8.04 -8.36 -7.74
CA VAL A 131 8.29 -8.58 -6.31
C VAL A 131 9.64 -7.99 -5.83
N PRO A 132 10.79 -8.27 -6.48
CA PRO A 132 12.06 -7.63 -6.12
C PRO A 132 12.01 -6.11 -6.23
N LEU A 133 11.35 -5.58 -7.26
CA LEU A 133 11.18 -4.13 -7.42
C LEU A 133 10.41 -3.53 -6.25
N THR A 134 9.30 -4.15 -5.84
CA THR A 134 8.53 -3.70 -4.67
C THR A 134 9.29 -3.85 -3.35
N ALA A 135 10.12 -4.89 -3.22
CA ALA A 135 10.97 -5.07 -2.05
C ALA A 135 12.04 -3.97 -1.96
N LEU A 136 12.69 -3.63 -3.08
CA LEU A 136 13.65 -2.52 -3.14
C LEU A 136 12.97 -1.18 -2.85
N GLN A 137 11.75 -0.96 -3.35
CA GLN A 137 10.98 0.25 -3.02
C GLN A 137 10.67 0.35 -1.53
N ALA A 138 10.40 -0.76 -0.86
CA ALA A 138 10.16 -0.78 0.59
C ALA A 138 11.41 -0.46 1.43
N LEU A 139 12.62 -0.59 0.86
CA LEU A 139 13.87 -0.20 1.53
C LEU A 139 14.13 1.31 1.48
N ILE A 140 13.50 2.05 0.58
CA ILE A 140 13.72 3.50 0.42
C ILE A 140 13.37 4.26 1.71
N PRO A 141 12.16 4.10 2.32
CA PRO A 141 11.83 4.81 3.55
C PRO A 141 12.70 4.40 4.73
N LEU A 142 13.21 3.16 4.72
CA LEU A 142 14.14 2.68 5.74
C LEU A 142 15.47 3.45 5.63
N THR A 143 15.99 3.55 4.41
CA THR A 143 17.24 4.26 4.11
C THR A 143 17.13 5.74 4.48
N GLU A 144 16.01 6.39 4.14
CA GLU A 144 15.74 7.78 4.54
C GLU A 144 15.84 7.96 6.06
N ARG A 145 15.21 7.08 6.84
CA ARG A 145 15.24 7.15 8.31
C ARG A 145 16.64 6.93 8.87
N TYR A 146 17.40 5.98 8.31
CA TYR A 146 18.79 5.76 8.73
C TYR A 146 19.70 6.95 8.41
N VAL A 147 19.53 7.56 7.24
CA VAL A 147 20.28 8.77 6.87
C VAL A 147 19.96 9.91 7.83
N ILE A 148 18.68 10.14 8.12
CA ILE A 148 18.26 11.17 9.09
C ILE A 148 18.79 10.85 10.49
N GLN A 149 18.76 9.59 10.91
CA GLN A 149 19.31 9.17 12.20
C GLN A 149 20.81 9.49 12.32
N PHE A 150 21.57 9.20 11.27
CA PHE A 150 23.01 9.45 11.25
C PHE A 150 23.35 10.94 11.24
N VAL A 151 22.60 11.75 10.48
CA VAL A 151 22.90 13.18 10.28
C VAL A 151 22.34 14.05 11.41
N ALA A 152 21.13 13.74 11.90
CA ALA A 152 20.35 14.62 12.78
C ALA A 152 19.90 13.93 14.09
N GLY A 153 20.26 12.66 14.29
CA GLY A 153 19.96 11.92 15.51
C GLY A 153 18.52 11.36 15.59
N PRO A 154 18.22 10.57 16.63
CA PRO A 154 16.95 9.86 16.77
C PRO A 154 15.73 10.78 16.95
N ALA A 155 15.90 11.94 17.61
CA ALA A 155 14.81 12.92 17.78
C ALA A 155 14.30 13.45 16.43
N ALA A 156 15.21 13.73 15.49
CA ALA A 156 14.86 14.18 14.15
C ALA A 156 14.11 13.10 13.35
N VAL A 157 14.44 11.83 13.54
CA VAL A 157 13.70 10.70 12.94
C VAL A 157 12.27 10.66 13.45
N GLY A 158 12.06 10.91 14.75
CA GLY A 158 10.74 10.99 15.37
C GLY A 158 9.88 12.11 14.75
N ILE A 159 10.44 13.32 14.64
CA ILE A 159 9.76 14.47 14.00
C ILE A 159 9.42 14.16 12.55
N TYR A 160 10.39 13.65 11.77
CA TYR A 160 10.17 13.29 10.38
C TYR A 160 9.07 12.23 10.22
N ALA A 161 9.11 11.16 11.02
CA ALA A 161 8.11 10.10 10.97
C ALA A 161 6.71 10.60 11.34
N ALA A 162 6.60 11.51 12.32
CA ALA A 162 5.34 12.12 12.71
C ALA A 162 4.76 12.98 11.58
N VAL A 163 5.57 13.86 10.97
CA VAL A 163 5.15 14.70 9.83
C VAL A 163 4.76 13.84 8.63
N GLN A 164 5.54 12.80 8.33
CA GLN A 164 5.24 11.88 7.24
C GLN A 164 3.86 11.23 7.40
N ASN A 165 3.54 10.71 8.58
CA ASN A 165 2.22 10.12 8.83
C ASN A 165 1.10 11.16 8.74
N LEU A 166 1.31 12.34 9.33
CA LEU A 166 0.33 13.43 9.38
C LEU A 166 -0.02 13.96 7.98
N VAL A 167 0.97 14.08 7.11
CA VAL A 167 0.82 14.73 5.80
C VAL A 167 0.56 13.73 4.68
N GLN A 168 1.25 12.58 4.65
CA GLN A 168 1.09 11.64 3.54
C GLN A 168 -0.27 10.97 3.54
N GLN A 169 -0.83 10.59 4.69
CA GLN A 169 -2.07 9.81 4.74
C GLN A 169 -3.25 10.53 4.06
N PRO A 170 -3.57 11.80 4.38
CA PRO A 170 -4.69 12.48 3.72
C PRO A 170 -4.47 12.66 2.22
N ILE A 171 -3.25 13.02 1.78
CA ILE A 171 -2.93 13.18 0.36
C ILE A 171 -3.06 11.84 -0.38
N SER A 172 -2.52 10.77 0.21
CA SER A 172 -2.55 9.43 -0.36
C SER A 172 -3.97 8.85 -0.38
N MET A 173 -4.80 9.19 0.60
CA MET A 173 -6.21 8.81 0.62
C MET A 173 -6.95 9.43 -0.56
N LEU A 174 -6.76 10.73 -0.84
CA LEU A 174 -7.36 11.41 -2.00
C LEU A 174 -6.89 10.80 -3.32
N ALA A 175 -5.58 10.58 -3.46
CA ALA A 175 -5.01 9.98 -4.66
C ALA A 175 -5.48 8.54 -4.88
N SER A 176 -5.57 7.75 -3.80
CA SER A 176 -6.06 6.38 -3.83
C SER A 176 -7.54 6.30 -4.24
N ALA A 177 -8.38 7.25 -3.82
CA ALA A 177 -9.77 7.31 -4.23
C ALA A 177 -9.93 7.48 -5.75
N VAL A 178 -9.09 8.33 -6.37
CA VAL A 178 -9.03 8.48 -7.82
C VAL A 178 -8.49 7.19 -8.46
N ALA A 179 -7.42 6.62 -7.93
CA ALA A 179 -6.81 5.41 -8.47
C ALA A 179 -7.73 4.18 -8.41
N LEU A 180 -8.55 4.07 -7.36
CA LEU A 180 -9.48 2.96 -7.16
C LEU A 180 -10.45 2.82 -8.33
N SER A 181 -10.98 3.94 -8.82
CA SER A 181 -11.90 3.98 -9.95
C SER A 181 -11.18 4.02 -11.31
N ALA A 182 -10.09 4.77 -11.42
CA ALA A 182 -9.38 4.97 -12.67
C ALA A 182 -8.70 3.70 -13.19
N PHE A 183 -8.10 2.89 -12.31
CA PHE A 183 -7.32 1.72 -12.71
C PHE A 183 -8.11 0.71 -13.59
N PRO A 184 -9.29 0.20 -13.16
CA PRO A 184 -10.06 -0.73 -14.00
C PRO A 184 -10.55 -0.10 -15.31
N ILE A 185 -10.86 1.21 -15.32
CA ILE A 185 -11.28 1.94 -16.52
C ILE A 185 -10.13 2.03 -17.54
N ILE A 186 -8.92 2.37 -17.07
CA ILE A 186 -7.71 2.44 -17.91
C ILE A 186 -7.40 1.06 -18.48
N MET A 187 -7.44 0.00 -17.66
CA MET A 187 -7.17 -1.37 -18.13
C MET A 187 -8.20 -1.82 -19.18
N ARG A 188 -9.48 -1.53 -18.96
CA ARG A 188 -10.54 -1.89 -19.91
C ARG A 188 -10.40 -1.14 -21.23
N SER A 189 -10.13 0.17 -21.19
CA SER A 189 -9.88 0.97 -22.40
C SER A 189 -8.61 0.52 -23.14
N ALA A 190 -7.57 0.09 -22.41
CA ALA A 190 -6.38 -0.52 -23.05
C ALA A 190 -6.72 -1.80 -23.83
N GLU A 191 -7.68 -2.59 -23.35
CA GLU A 191 -8.10 -3.83 -24.00
C GLU A 191 -9.05 -3.58 -25.19
N THR A 192 -9.94 -2.58 -25.11
CA THR A 192 -10.95 -2.32 -26.15
C THR A 192 -10.51 -1.32 -27.20
N GLU A 193 -9.83 -0.25 -26.80
CA GLU A 193 -9.47 0.92 -27.62
C GLU A 193 -7.96 1.00 -27.89
N GLY A 194 -7.17 0.10 -27.29
CA GLY A 194 -5.72 0.05 -27.43
C GLY A 194 -5.04 1.25 -26.76
N HIS A 195 -3.84 1.57 -27.26
CA HIS A 195 -2.99 2.62 -26.67
C HIS A 195 -3.64 4.02 -26.63
N PRO A 196 -4.34 4.50 -27.68
CA PRO A 196 -4.93 5.84 -27.66
C PRO A 196 -6.02 6.01 -26.59
N GLY A 197 -6.90 5.00 -26.44
CA GLY A 197 -7.96 5.02 -25.42
C GLY A 197 -7.38 5.04 -24.01
N ALA A 198 -6.45 4.13 -23.73
CA ALA A 198 -5.77 4.08 -22.43
C ALA A 198 -5.07 5.40 -22.10
N GLN A 199 -4.39 6.02 -23.08
CA GLN A 199 -3.73 7.31 -22.89
C GLN A 199 -4.71 8.43 -22.54
N SER A 200 -5.88 8.46 -23.18
CA SER A 200 -6.93 9.43 -22.87
C SER A 200 -7.41 9.29 -21.41
N ARG A 201 -7.76 8.06 -21.00
CA ARG A 201 -8.21 7.76 -19.62
C ARG A 201 -7.13 8.03 -18.58
N MET A 202 -5.88 7.76 -18.91
CA MET A 202 -4.76 8.11 -18.05
C MET A 202 -4.62 9.62 -17.86
N ARG A 203 -4.75 10.42 -18.93
CA ARG A 203 -4.71 11.89 -18.83
C ARG A 203 -5.83 12.43 -17.94
N GLU A 204 -7.05 11.91 -18.08
CA GLU A 204 -8.18 12.25 -17.20
C GLU A 204 -7.84 11.93 -15.73
N ALA A 205 -7.37 10.71 -15.45
CA ALA A 205 -7.00 10.31 -14.10
C ALA A 205 -5.89 11.17 -13.50
N GLY A 206 -4.87 11.51 -14.30
CA GLY A 206 -3.79 12.43 -13.89
C GLY A 206 -4.29 13.84 -13.61
N ALA A 207 -5.22 14.35 -14.43
CA ALA A 207 -5.84 15.64 -14.20
C ALA A 207 -6.65 15.67 -12.89
N TYR A 208 -7.44 14.62 -12.60
CA TYR A 208 -8.17 14.52 -11.34
C TYR A 208 -7.23 14.41 -10.13
N LEU A 209 -6.15 13.62 -10.25
CA LEU A 209 -5.16 13.49 -9.18
C LEU A 209 -4.51 14.85 -8.87
N LEU A 210 -4.15 15.64 -9.88
CA LEU A 210 -3.59 16.97 -9.67
C LEU A 210 -4.63 17.99 -9.19
N ALA A 211 -5.85 17.93 -9.70
CA ALA A 211 -6.95 18.82 -9.31
C ALA A 211 -7.34 18.66 -7.83
N LEU A 212 -7.21 17.44 -7.28
CA LEU A 212 -7.43 17.19 -5.85
C LEU A 212 -6.16 17.36 -5.02
N GLY A 213 -5.02 16.91 -5.56
CA GLY A 213 -3.75 16.88 -4.86
C GLY A 213 -3.14 18.28 -4.65
N LEU A 214 -3.18 19.16 -5.65
CA LEU A 214 -2.60 20.50 -5.54
C LEU A 214 -3.30 21.36 -4.48
N PRO A 215 -4.65 21.45 -4.43
CA PRO A 215 -5.33 22.17 -3.36
C PRO A 215 -5.10 21.55 -1.99
N ALA A 216 -5.05 20.21 -1.88
CA ALA A 216 -4.77 19.53 -0.62
C ALA A 216 -3.37 19.88 -0.08
N VAL A 217 -2.35 19.84 -0.95
CA VAL A 217 -0.97 20.25 -0.60
C VAL A 217 -0.92 21.72 -0.21
N ALA A 218 -1.53 22.61 -1.01
CA ALA A 218 -1.56 24.03 -0.71
C ALA A 218 -2.23 24.32 0.64
N GLY A 219 -3.36 23.66 0.92
CA GLY A 219 -4.07 23.78 2.20
C GLY A 219 -3.25 23.31 3.40
N ILE A 220 -2.58 22.15 3.28
CA ILE A 220 -1.70 21.64 4.33
C ILE A 220 -0.51 22.59 4.58
N ILE A 221 0.07 23.16 3.52
CA ILE A 221 1.19 24.09 3.63
C ILE A 221 0.77 25.41 4.25
N ALA A 222 -0.39 25.94 3.86
CA ALA A 222 -0.93 27.19 4.36
C ALA A 222 -1.29 27.08 5.85
N LEU A 223 -1.91 25.97 6.26
CA LEU A 223 -2.38 25.70 7.63
C LEU A 223 -1.38 24.90 8.47
N ARG A 224 -0.11 24.86 8.05
CA ARG A 224 0.89 23.96 8.68
C ARG A 224 1.09 24.24 10.16
N SER A 225 1.00 25.50 10.59
CA SER A 225 1.22 25.90 11.99
C SER A 225 0.08 25.39 12.86
N GLU A 226 -1.15 25.59 12.39
CA GLU A 226 -2.38 25.20 13.05
C GLU A 226 -2.47 23.67 13.15
N ILE A 227 -2.30 22.96 12.03
CA ILE A 227 -2.33 21.50 11.97
C ILE A 227 -1.30 20.89 12.93
N VAL A 228 -0.05 21.38 12.87
CA VAL A 228 1.02 20.88 13.75
C VAL A 228 0.74 21.19 15.22
N SER A 229 0.23 22.38 15.54
CA SER A 229 -0.04 22.76 16.93
C SER A 229 -1.14 21.92 17.58
N VAL A 230 -2.16 21.53 16.81
CA VAL A 230 -3.29 20.75 17.29
C VAL A 230 -2.93 19.26 17.42
N VAL A 231 -2.18 18.73 16.45
CA VAL A 231 -1.94 17.28 16.37
C VAL A 231 -0.66 16.84 17.08
N LEU A 232 0.37 17.68 17.09
CA LEU A 232 1.69 17.33 17.64
C LEU A 232 1.96 18.04 18.97
N GLY A 233 2.59 17.28 19.89
CA GLY A 233 3.09 17.80 21.16
C GLY A 233 4.16 18.88 20.96
N GLU A 234 4.32 19.75 21.95
CA GLU A 234 5.16 20.96 21.87
C GLU A 234 6.58 20.71 21.37
N GLU A 235 7.20 19.62 21.82
CA GLU A 235 8.56 19.21 21.46
C GLU A 235 8.73 18.92 19.95
N PHE A 236 7.66 18.55 19.26
CA PHE A 236 7.70 18.20 17.83
C PHE A 236 7.40 19.40 16.91
N ARG A 237 6.82 20.48 17.43
CA ARG A 237 6.19 21.53 16.60
C ARG A 237 7.18 22.30 15.75
N ALA A 238 8.27 22.79 16.35
CA ALA A 238 9.22 23.65 15.65
C ALA A 238 9.86 22.94 14.43
N GLY A 239 10.32 21.71 14.62
CA GLY A 239 10.87 20.90 13.53
C GLY A 239 9.81 20.47 12.52
N ALA A 240 8.60 20.14 12.98
CA ALA A 240 7.53 19.71 12.09
C ALA A 240 7.07 20.82 11.14
N ILE A 241 6.84 22.04 11.63
CA ILE A 241 6.39 23.18 10.82
C ILE A 241 7.37 23.46 9.67
N ALA A 242 8.67 23.33 9.90
CA ALA A 242 9.69 23.56 8.87
C ALA A 242 9.69 22.49 7.77
N ILE A 243 9.32 21.25 8.10
CA ILE A 243 9.45 20.09 7.21
C ILE A 243 8.14 19.78 6.45
N VAL A 244 6.98 20.15 7.01
CA VAL A 244 5.65 19.91 6.39
C VAL A 244 5.59 20.29 4.91
N PRO A 245 6.08 21.45 4.43
CA PRO A 245 5.98 21.80 3.02
C PRO A 245 6.71 20.84 2.08
N TRP A 246 7.90 20.41 2.48
CA TRP A 246 8.67 19.44 1.72
C TRP A 246 7.97 18.09 1.68
N VAL A 247 7.45 17.63 2.81
CA VAL A 247 6.73 16.36 2.90
C VAL A 247 5.42 16.39 2.11
N ALA A 248 4.70 17.51 2.11
CA ALA A 248 3.45 17.63 1.35
C ALA A 248 3.69 17.54 -0.16
N VAL A 249 4.74 18.22 -0.65
CA VAL A 249 5.11 18.15 -2.07
C VAL A 249 5.59 16.76 -2.45
N THR A 250 6.45 16.13 -1.64
CA THR A 250 6.92 14.77 -1.92
C THR A 250 5.78 13.75 -1.86
N ALA A 251 4.82 13.89 -0.95
CA ALA A 251 3.64 13.05 -0.89
C ALA A 251 2.84 13.10 -2.21
N LEU A 252 2.63 14.28 -2.79
CA LEU A 252 1.95 14.41 -4.08
C LEU A 252 2.74 13.76 -5.22
N LEU A 253 4.06 13.99 -5.28
CA LEU A 253 4.93 13.43 -6.31
C LEU A 253 4.97 11.89 -6.23
N VAL A 254 5.04 11.35 -5.02
CA VAL A 254 5.01 9.90 -4.77
C VAL A 254 3.67 9.32 -5.24
N ASN A 255 2.55 9.98 -4.94
CA ASN A 255 1.23 9.55 -5.41
C ASN A 255 1.11 9.63 -6.94
N LEU A 256 1.66 10.67 -7.57
CA LEU A 256 1.71 10.77 -9.04
C LEU A 256 2.57 9.66 -9.66
N LYS A 257 3.73 9.36 -9.08
CA LYS A 257 4.55 8.20 -9.46
C LYS A 257 3.72 6.92 -9.43
N TYR A 258 3.12 6.60 -8.29
CA TYR A 258 2.42 5.33 -8.10
C TYR A 258 1.15 5.20 -8.95
N HIS A 259 0.36 6.25 -9.04
CA HIS A 259 -0.98 6.17 -9.62
C HIS A 259 -1.05 6.59 -11.09
N TYR A 260 -0.04 7.28 -11.61
CA TYR A 260 0.03 7.68 -13.01
C TYR A 260 1.16 6.98 -13.76
N PHE A 261 2.41 7.15 -13.31
CA PHE A 261 3.58 6.63 -14.04
C PHE A 261 3.69 5.11 -13.96
N ASP A 262 3.56 4.51 -12.78
CA ASP A 262 3.65 3.05 -12.63
C ASP A 262 2.50 2.34 -13.37
N VAL A 263 1.31 2.94 -13.37
CA VAL A 263 0.17 2.44 -14.17
C VAL A 263 0.48 2.50 -15.66
N ALA A 264 1.14 3.54 -16.15
CA ALA A 264 1.56 3.66 -17.54
C ALA A 264 2.44 2.47 -17.95
N PHE A 265 3.43 2.15 -17.11
CA PHE A 265 4.33 1.01 -17.34
C PHE A 265 3.59 -0.33 -17.32
N HIS A 266 2.57 -0.48 -16.47
CA HIS A 266 1.72 -1.69 -16.46
C HIS A 266 0.91 -1.84 -17.75
N VAL A 267 0.32 -0.75 -18.27
CA VAL A 267 -0.39 -0.77 -19.56
C VAL A 267 0.56 -1.18 -20.68
N THR A 268 1.73 -0.54 -20.78
CA THR A 268 2.69 -0.82 -21.87
C THR A 268 3.25 -2.24 -21.82
N ARG A 269 3.51 -2.81 -20.63
CA ARG A 269 4.01 -4.19 -20.50
C ARG A 269 2.97 -5.25 -20.85
N ARG A 270 1.67 -5.00 -20.64
CA ARG A 270 0.61 -5.91 -21.13
C ARG A 270 0.56 -5.96 -22.65
N VAL A 271 0.84 -4.85 -23.33
CA VAL A 271 0.86 -4.83 -24.81
C VAL A 271 2.00 -5.68 -25.37
N LEU A 272 3.19 -5.74 -24.75
CA LEU A 272 4.29 -6.59 -25.23
C LEU A 272 3.97 -8.08 -25.11
N VAL A 273 3.26 -8.49 -24.05
CA VAL A 273 2.81 -9.89 -23.87
C VAL A 273 1.62 -10.21 -24.78
N GLN A 274 0.68 -9.26 -24.99
CA GLN A 274 -0.41 -9.39 -25.95
C GLN A 274 0.10 -9.41 -27.40
N LEU A 275 1.09 -8.58 -27.76
CA LEU A 275 1.78 -8.62 -29.06
C LEU A 275 2.52 -9.94 -29.24
N ALA A 276 3.25 -10.41 -28.24
CA ALA A 276 3.95 -11.69 -28.31
C ALA A 276 2.97 -12.87 -28.47
N THR A 277 1.81 -12.83 -27.79
CA THR A 277 0.79 -13.88 -27.92
C THR A 277 -0.03 -13.78 -29.21
N LEU A 278 -0.29 -12.57 -29.73
CA LEU A 278 -0.93 -12.35 -31.03
C LEU A 278 0.01 -12.72 -32.20
N LEU A 279 1.30 -12.41 -32.10
CA LEU A 279 2.33 -12.83 -33.07
C LEU A 279 2.50 -14.35 -33.05
N ARG A 280 2.42 -14.98 -31.87
CA ARG A 280 2.44 -16.45 -31.73
C ARG A 280 1.15 -17.14 -32.19
N ARG A 281 -0.01 -16.45 -32.17
CA ARG A 281 -1.28 -16.98 -32.72
C ARG A 281 -1.37 -16.85 -34.24
N ARG A 282 -0.69 -15.89 -34.87
CA ARG A 282 -0.65 -15.76 -36.34
C ARG A 282 0.19 -16.85 -37.02
N SER A 283 1.12 -17.51 -36.34
CA SER A 283 1.91 -18.62 -36.91
C SER A 283 1.20 -19.99 -36.90
N LEU A 284 0.05 -20.12 -36.23
CA LEU A 284 -0.72 -21.37 -36.15
C LEU A 284 -1.97 -21.40 -37.05
N ARG A 285 -2.25 -20.32 -37.80
CA ARG A 285 -3.36 -20.25 -38.78
C ARG A 285 -2.89 -20.31 -40.24
N ARG A 286 -1.61 -20.61 -40.47
CA ARG A 286 -1.02 -20.91 -41.79
C ARG A 286 -0.41 -22.32 -41.77
N ARG A 287 -1.23 -23.33 -41.52
CA ARG A 287 -1.00 -24.72 -41.95
C ARG A 287 -2.35 -25.33 -42.23
#